data_AF-A0A961FN95-F1
#
_entry.id   AF-A0A961FN95-F1
#
_cell.length_a   1.000
_cell.length_b   1.000
_cell.length_c   1.000
_cell.angle_alpha   90.00
_cell.angle_beta   90.00
_cell.angle_gamma   90.00
#
_symmetry.space_group_name_H-M   'P 1'
#
loop_
_entity.id
_entity.type
_entity.pdbx_description
1 polymer ?
#
loop_
_entity_poly.entity_id
_entity_poly.type
_entity_poly.pdbx_seq_one_letter_code
_entity_poly.pdbx_strand_id
1 'polypeptide(L)'
;IPVVLDVKRRHIGETQYYYATACFEHLRAYPVTLNPFMGRDTLEPFLKYPEKGLYLLAVTSNPGAADIETQALTDGRQVFQIVTAMTEASPETGLVVGLTNAAEVLPLIPDVPLLIPGLGAQGGDLAALASSARQAPSLVNVSRGILYSDAPGSFAEKAADWRDRIAASLG
;
A
#
# COMPACT_ATOMS: atom_id res chain seq x y z
N ILE A 1 -7.70 4.73 -17.01
CA ILE A 1 -6.99 5.09 -15.76
C ILE A 1 -7.16 3.92 -14.79
N PRO A 2 -6.09 3.26 -14.33
CA PRO A 2 -6.19 2.22 -13.31
C PRO A 2 -6.78 2.79 -12.01
N VAL A 3 -7.64 2.01 -11.34
CA VAL A 3 -8.29 2.41 -10.08
C VAL A 3 -7.86 1.48 -8.97
N VAL A 4 -7.18 2.03 -7.96
CA VAL A 4 -6.90 1.35 -6.69
C VAL A 4 -8.11 1.52 -5.78
N LEU A 5 -8.64 0.41 -5.28
CA LEU A 5 -9.75 0.42 -4.34
C LEU A 5 -9.22 0.20 -2.91
N ASP A 6 -9.04 1.29 -2.17
CA ASP A 6 -8.52 1.26 -0.79
C ASP A 6 -9.63 0.91 0.22
N VAL A 7 -9.92 -0.38 0.37
CA VAL A 7 -11.04 -0.89 1.20
C VAL A 7 -10.62 -1.62 2.47
N LYS A 8 -9.33 -1.97 2.61
CA LYS A 8 -8.73 -2.62 3.79
C LYS A 8 -9.55 -3.81 4.30
N ARG A 9 -10.21 -4.55 3.40
CA ARG A 9 -11.15 -5.61 3.78
C ARG A 9 -10.43 -6.78 4.41
N ARG A 10 -11.11 -7.40 5.37
CA ARG A 10 -10.73 -8.66 6.01
C ARG A 10 -12.00 -9.36 6.49
N HIS A 11 -12.15 -10.62 6.12
CA HIS A 11 -13.19 -11.51 6.60
C HIS A 11 -12.79 -12.95 6.24
N ILE A 12 -13.47 -13.92 6.83
CA ILE A 12 -13.35 -15.35 6.52
C ILE A 12 -14.47 -15.82 5.58
N GLY A 13 -14.20 -16.90 4.85
CA GLY A 13 -15.19 -17.69 4.10
C GLY A 13 -15.98 -16.89 3.05
N GLU A 14 -17.26 -17.20 2.93
CA GLU A 14 -18.18 -16.66 1.91
C GLU A 14 -18.25 -15.12 1.90
N THR A 15 -18.20 -14.47 3.06
CA THR A 15 -18.21 -13.00 3.12
C THR A 15 -17.03 -12.40 2.37
N GLN A 16 -15.86 -13.02 2.45
CA GLN A 16 -14.66 -12.55 1.77
C GLN A 16 -14.74 -12.77 0.25
N TYR A 17 -15.43 -13.84 -0.19
CA TYR A 17 -15.78 -14.04 -1.59
C TYR A 17 -16.70 -12.94 -2.13
N TYR A 18 -17.73 -12.55 -1.37
CA TYR A 18 -18.59 -11.43 -1.78
C TYR A 18 -17.85 -10.10 -1.83
N TYR A 19 -16.87 -9.87 -0.94
CA TYR A 19 -16.01 -8.69 -1.07
C TYR A 19 -15.16 -8.73 -2.34
N ALA A 20 -14.56 -9.87 -2.68
CA ALA A 20 -13.76 -10.00 -3.91
C ALA A 20 -14.63 -9.75 -5.16
N THR A 21 -15.82 -10.36 -5.21
CA THR A 21 -16.81 -10.18 -6.28
C THR A 21 -17.22 -8.71 -6.40
N ALA A 22 -17.56 -8.06 -5.29
CA ALA A 22 -17.93 -6.65 -5.28
C ALA A 22 -16.79 -5.74 -5.78
N CYS A 23 -15.55 -6.00 -5.36
CA CYS A 23 -14.41 -5.19 -5.74
C CYS A 23 -14.04 -5.35 -7.22
N PHE A 24 -13.99 -6.58 -7.73
CA PHE A 24 -13.42 -6.86 -9.04
C PHE A 24 -14.46 -6.98 -10.16
N GLU A 25 -15.67 -7.47 -9.90
CA GLU A 25 -16.70 -7.62 -10.92
C GLU A 25 -17.61 -6.39 -11.00
N HIS A 26 -18.08 -5.90 -9.85
CA HIS A 26 -19.02 -4.78 -9.80
C HIS A 26 -18.32 -3.42 -9.87
N LEU A 27 -17.31 -3.20 -9.03
CA LEU A 27 -16.55 -1.94 -9.01
C LEU A 27 -15.40 -1.90 -10.01
N ARG A 28 -15.04 -3.06 -10.59
CA ARG A 28 -14.00 -3.21 -11.61
C ARG A 28 -12.65 -2.58 -11.21
N ALA A 29 -12.33 -2.64 -9.92
CA ALA A 29 -11.03 -2.21 -9.42
C ALA A 29 -9.89 -3.04 -10.03
N TYR A 30 -8.66 -2.50 -10.01
CA TYR A 30 -7.48 -3.22 -10.51
C TYR A 30 -6.63 -3.75 -9.37
N PRO A 31 -6.04 -2.93 -8.48
CA PRO A 31 -5.63 -3.43 -7.18
C PRO A 31 -6.59 -3.01 -6.07
N VAL A 32 -6.69 -3.84 -5.02
CA VAL A 32 -7.42 -3.53 -3.78
C VAL A 32 -6.49 -3.59 -2.58
N THR A 33 -6.79 -2.84 -1.53
CA THR A 33 -6.09 -2.99 -0.25
C THR A 33 -6.79 -4.00 0.66
N LEU A 34 -6.03 -4.88 1.29
CA LEU A 34 -6.53 -5.90 2.22
C LEU A 34 -5.79 -5.81 3.55
N ASN A 35 -6.50 -6.12 4.64
CA ASN A 35 -5.89 -6.24 5.95
C ASN A 35 -5.65 -7.73 6.28
N PRO A 36 -4.39 -8.19 6.32
CA PRO A 36 -4.04 -9.61 6.43
C PRO A 36 -4.04 -10.14 7.87
N PHE A 37 -4.49 -9.35 8.86
CA PHE A 37 -4.42 -9.70 10.29
C PHE A 37 -5.05 -11.07 10.63
N MET A 38 -6.05 -11.50 9.86
CA MET A 38 -6.76 -12.75 10.08
C MET A 38 -6.11 -13.98 9.43
N GLY A 39 -5.02 -13.82 8.68
CA GLY A 39 -4.30 -14.92 8.05
C GLY A 39 -4.44 -14.99 6.52
N ARG A 40 -3.62 -15.87 5.92
CA ARG A 40 -3.47 -16.02 4.46
C ARG A 40 -4.74 -16.55 3.79
N ASP A 41 -5.52 -17.37 4.46
CA ASP A 41 -6.78 -17.92 3.97
C ASP A 41 -7.78 -16.81 3.59
N THR A 42 -7.72 -15.66 4.28
CA THR A 42 -8.55 -14.49 3.96
C THR A 42 -8.16 -13.80 2.63
N LEU A 43 -7.02 -14.14 2.03
CA LEU A 43 -6.59 -13.63 0.72
C LEU A 43 -7.09 -14.52 -0.42
N GLU A 44 -7.35 -15.80 -0.17
CA GLU A 44 -7.65 -16.80 -1.20
C GLU A 44 -8.80 -16.39 -2.13
N PRO A 45 -9.92 -15.80 -1.66
CA PRO A 45 -10.99 -15.40 -2.57
C PRO A 45 -10.57 -14.31 -3.56
N PHE A 46 -9.65 -13.43 -3.17
CA PHE A 46 -9.12 -12.39 -4.04
C PHE A 46 -8.07 -12.93 -5.01
N LEU A 47 -7.25 -13.89 -4.57
CA LEU A 47 -6.21 -14.54 -5.39
C LEU A 47 -6.81 -15.37 -6.56
N LYS A 48 -8.12 -15.69 -6.53
CA LYS A 48 -8.82 -16.35 -7.64
C LYS A 48 -9.04 -15.44 -8.86
N TYR A 49 -8.76 -14.14 -8.75
CA TYR A 49 -8.87 -13.19 -9.84
C TYR A 49 -7.46 -12.92 -10.39
N PRO A 50 -6.99 -13.70 -11.39
CA PRO A 50 -5.68 -13.48 -11.97
C PRO A 50 -5.60 -12.07 -12.56
N GLU A 51 -4.39 -11.51 -12.62
CA GLU A 51 -4.11 -10.15 -13.11
C GLU A 51 -4.68 -9.00 -12.26
N LYS A 52 -5.46 -9.29 -11.20
CA LYS A 52 -5.85 -8.29 -10.20
C LYS A 52 -4.78 -8.18 -9.12
N GLY A 53 -4.41 -6.95 -8.79
CA GLY A 53 -3.39 -6.69 -7.78
C GLY A 53 -3.95 -6.67 -6.35
N LEU A 54 -3.10 -6.98 -5.38
CA LEU A 54 -3.42 -6.84 -3.96
C LEU A 54 -2.36 -5.96 -3.30
N TYR A 55 -2.77 -5.08 -2.39
CA TYR A 55 -1.86 -4.38 -1.49
C TYR A 55 -2.20 -4.77 -0.05
N LEU A 56 -1.30 -5.53 0.58
CA LEU A 56 -1.48 -5.97 1.96
C LEU A 56 -0.99 -4.87 2.92
N LEU A 57 -1.77 -4.56 3.94
CA LEU A 57 -1.32 -3.62 4.98
C LEU A 57 -0.10 -4.20 5.73
N ALA A 58 1.06 -3.57 5.55
CA ALA A 58 2.30 -3.95 6.24
C ALA A 58 2.58 -3.00 7.42
N VAL A 59 2.96 -1.76 7.11
CA VAL A 59 3.16 -0.70 8.12
C VAL A 59 2.48 0.57 7.63
N THR A 60 1.43 0.98 8.33
CA THR A 60 0.64 2.18 8.05
C THR A 60 1.34 3.44 8.56
N SER A 61 0.91 4.64 8.14
CA SER A 61 1.59 5.90 8.48
C SER A 61 1.18 6.49 9.83
N ASN A 62 0.13 5.97 10.47
CA ASN A 62 -0.37 6.49 11.75
C ASN A 62 0.46 6.00 12.95
N PRO A 63 0.49 6.75 14.08
CA PRO A 63 1.19 6.33 15.29
C PRO A 63 0.82 4.94 15.80
N GLY A 64 -0.44 4.53 15.63
CA GLY A 64 -0.93 3.19 16.00
C GLY A 64 -0.27 2.02 15.25
N ALA A 65 0.56 2.26 14.23
CA ALA A 65 1.43 1.21 13.67
C ALA A 65 2.32 0.59 14.75
N ALA A 66 2.73 1.38 15.75
CA ALA A 66 3.50 0.91 16.89
C ALA A 66 2.73 -0.04 17.82
N ASP A 67 1.39 -0.04 17.79
CA ASP A 67 0.60 -0.87 18.70
C ASP A 67 0.67 -2.35 18.32
N ILE A 68 0.81 -2.64 17.02
CA ILE A 68 0.78 -4.01 16.48
C ILE A 68 1.84 -4.20 15.39
N GLU A 69 1.81 -3.40 14.34
CA GLU A 69 2.51 -3.66 13.07
C GLU A 69 4.03 -3.75 13.25
N THR A 70 4.61 -2.90 14.10
CA THR A 70 6.06 -2.86 14.37
C THR A 70 6.48 -3.52 15.68
N GLN A 71 5.57 -4.21 16.37
CA GLN A 71 5.90 -4.96 17.59
C GLN A 71 6.90 -6.08 17.28
N ALA A 72 7.90 -6.23 18.15
CA ALA A 72 8.91 -7.26 18.02
C ALA A 72 8.36 -8.65 18.41
N LEU A 73 8.75 -9.66 17.64
CA LEU A 73 8.51 -11.07 17.89
C LEU A 73 9.72 -11.67 18.61
N THR A 74 9.52 -12.85 19.22
CA THR A 74 10.58 -13.55 19.96
C THR A 74 11.73 -14.03 19.07
N ASP A 75 11.51 -14.14 17.76
CA ASP A 75 12.50 -14.53 16.76
C ASP A 75 13.25 -13.33 16.15
N GLY A 76 13.04 -12.12 16.68
CA GLY A 76 13.71 -10.90 16.23
C GLY A 76 13.06 -10.21 15.02
N ARG A 77 12.02 -10.80 14.42
CA ARG A 77 11.21 -10.12 13.40
C ARG A 77 10.24 -9.13 14.04
N GLN A 78 9.64 -8.27 13.23
CA GLN A 78 8.47 -7.48 13.59
C GLN A 78 7.20 -8.08 12.98
N VAL A 79 6.03 -7.81 13.58
CA VAL A 79 4.74 -8.37 13.14
C VAL A 79 4.49 -8.18 11.64
N PHE A 80 4.78 -7.01 11.07
CA PHE A 80 4.60 -6.77 9.63
C PHE A 80 5.42 -7.73 8.75
N GLN A 81 6.53 -8.28 9.23
CA GLN A 81 7.33 -9.25 8.48
C GLN A 81 6.66 -10.64 8.38
N ILE A 82 5.57 -10.88 9.12
CA ILE A 82 4.70 -12.03 8.86
C ILE A 82 3.86 -11.77 7.60
N VAL A 83 3.41 -10.53 7.42
CA VAL A 83 2.60 -10.12 6.26
C VAL A 83 3.43 -10.17 4.97
N THR A 84 4.70 -9.77 5.02
CA THR A 84 5.57 -9.77 3.83
C THR A 84 5.67 -11.15 3.18
N ALA A 85 5.71 -12.23 3.96
CA ALA A 85 5.74 -13.60 3.45
C ALA A 85 4.47 -13.99 2.67
N MET A 86 3.32 -13.34 2.95
CA MET A 86 2.08 -13.60 2.22
C MET A 86 2.09 -13.06 0.79
N THR A 87 3.03 -12.16 0.46
CA THR A 87 3.19 -11.63 -0.91
C THR A 87 3.62 -12.70 -1.90
N GLU A 88 4.25 -13.78 -1.45
CA GLU A 88 4.65 -14.92 -2.29
C GLU A 88 3.46 -15.66 -2.91
N ALA A 89 2.23 -15.38 -2.45
CA ALA A 89 1.03 -16.01 -2.98
C ALA A 89 0.70 -15.59 -4.43
N SER A 90 1.15 -14.42 -4.88
CA SER A 90 0.97 -13.94 -6.25
C SER A 90 1.97 -12.82 -6.58
N PRO A 91 2.53 -12.78 -7.81
CA PRO A 91 3.43 -11.70 -8.22
C PRO A 91 2.76 -10.32 -8.30
N GLU A 92 1.43 -10.27 -8.36
CA GLU A 92 0.62 -9.05 -8.32
C GLU A 92 0.34 -8.56 -6.89
N THR A 93 0.86 -9.25 -5.87
CA THR A 93 0.71 -8.87 -4.46
C THR A 93 1.84 -7.97 -3.99
N GLY A 94 1.48 -6.76 -3.59
CA GLY A 94 2.32 -5.74 -3.01
C GLY A 94 1.99 -5.43 -1.55
N LEU A 95 2.64 -4.39 -1.04
CA LEU A 95 2.49 -3.93 0.36
C LEU A 95 2.07 -2.47 0.43
N VAL A 96 1.26 -2.14 1.43
CA VAL A 96 1.04 -0.75 1.85
C VAL A 96 2.09 -0.40 2.89
N VAL A 97 2.91 0.61 2.58
CA VAL A 97 3.94 1.15 3.48
C VAL A 97 3.75 2.66 3.60
N GLY A 98 3.39 3.13 4.79
CA GLY A 98 3.23 4.54 5.08
C GLY A 98 4.55 5.28 4.94
N LEU A 99 4.54 6.42 4.24
CA LEU A 99 5.76 7.17 3.92
C LEU A 99 6.56 7.58 5.17
N THR A 100 5.87 7.88 6.28
CA THR A 100 6.50 8.23 7.56
C THR A 100 7.34 7.11 8.17
N ASN A 101 7.07 5.85 7.83
CA ASN A 101 7.77 4.68 8.36
C ASN A 101 8.69 4.02 7.30
N ALA A 102 8.76 4.58 6.09
CA ALA A 102 9.43 3.94 4.96
C ALA A 102 10.93 3.68 5.21
N ALA A 103 11.67 4.62 5.81
CA ALA A 103 13.11 4.46 6.03
C ALA A 103 13.47 3.22 6.86
N GLU A 104 12.65 2.89 7.87
CA GLU A 104 12.88 1.74 8.75
C GLU A 104 12.35 0.44 8.15
N VAL A 105 11.26 0.52 7.38
CA VAL A 105 10.53 -0.66 6.87
C VAL A 105 11.12 -1.17 5.56
N LEU A 106 11.53 -0.30 4.65
CA LEU A 106 11.99 -0.69 3.30
C LEU A 106 13.16 -1.69 3.30
N PRO A 107 14.16 -1.59 4.21
CA PRO A 107 15.24 -2.58 4.29
C PRO A 107 14.79 -3.98 4.76
N LEU A 108 13.58 -4.10 5.33
CA LEU A 108 13.08 -5.31 6.00
C LEU A 108 11.99 -6.05 5.20
N ILE A 109 11.62 -5.54 4.02
CA ILE A 109 10.56 -6.10 3.17
C ILE A 109 11.13 -6.60 1.82
N PRO A 110 10.49 -7.59 1.17
CA PRO A 110 10.91 -8.05 -0.17
C PRO A 110 10.70 -6.97 -1.24
N ASP A 111 11.35 -7.14 -2.40
CA ASP A 111 11.22 -6.25 -3.55
C ASP A 111 9.93 -6.51 -4.35
N VAL A 112 8.79 -6.16 -3.75
CA VAL A 112 7.43 -6.26 -4.29
C VAL A 112 6.81 -4.88 -4.56
N PRO A 113 5.74 -4.78 -5.37
CA PRO A 113 5.08 -3.50 -5.61
C PRO A 113 4.63 -2.82 -4.31
N LEU A 114 4.76 -1.50 -4.21
CA LEU A 114 4.35 -0.74 -3.03
C LEU A 114 3.22 0.24 -3.33
N LEU A 115 2.31 0.39 -2.38
CA LEU A 115 1.41 1.54 -2.28
C LEU A 115 1.88 2.40 -1.11
N ILE A 116 2.29 3.64 -1.40
CA ILE A 116 2.88 4.56 -0.43
C ILE A 116 1.92 5.71 -0.13
N PRO A 117 1.08 5.61 0.91
CA PRO A 117 0.29 6.73 1.38
C PRO A 117 1.11 7.70 2.24
N GLY A 118 0.64 8.93 2.33
CA GLY A 118 1.11 9.90 3.34
C GLY A 118 2.00 11.02 2.82
N LEU A 119 2.21 11.13 1.51
CA LEU A 119 2.91 12.29 0.94
C LEU A 119 2.07 13.57 1.11
N GLY A 120 2.73 14.65 1.57
CA GLY A 120 2.11 15.93 1.86
C GLY A 120 1.67 16.05 3.32
N ALA A 121 0.38 15.81 3.60
CA ALA A 121 -0.23 16.17 4.89
C ALA A 121 0.29 15.42 6.13
N GLN A 122 0.94 14.26 5.93
CA GLN A 122 1.50 13.46 7.02
C GLN A 122 3.02 13.65 7.17
N GLY A 123 3.63 14.57 6.41
CA GLY A 123 5.02 14.99 6.60
C GLY A 123 6.08 13.95 6.25
N GLY A 124 5.73 12.91 5.48
CA GLY A 124 6.71 11.92 5.00
C GLY A 124 7.57 12.47 3.86
N ASP A 125 8.86 12.06 3.83
CA ASP A 125 9.85 12.45 2.81
C ASP A 125 10.12 11.28 1.84
N LEU A 126 10.15 11.60 0.54
CA LEU A 126 10.47 10.66 -0.53
C LEU A 126 11.94 10.20 -0.53
N ALA A 127 12.82 10.86 0.21
CA ALA A 127 14.25 10.50 0.31
C ALA A 127 14.47 9.02 0.69
N ALA A 128 13.61 8.46 1.53
CA ALA A 128 13.67 7.05 1.90
C ALA A 128 13.39 6.10 0.72
N LEU A 129 12.48 6.48 -0.18
CA LEU A 129 12.19 5.73 -1.40
C LEU A 129 13.31 5.88 -2.42
N ALA A 130 13.82 7.11 -2.60
CA ALA A 130 14.89 7.43 -3.54
C ALA A 130 16.20 6.72 -3.23
N SER A 131 16.52 6.57 -1.93
CA SER A 131 17.71 5.85 -1.47
C SER A 131 17.54 4.33 -1.43
N SER A 132 16.32 3.82 -1.65
CA SER A 132 16.05 2.39 -1.67
C SER A 132 16.53 1.77 -2.98
N ALA A 133 17.29 0.68 -2.92
CA ALA A 133 17.77 -0.06 -4.09
C ALA A 133 16.69 -0.98 -4.72
N ARG A 134 15.42 -0.58 -4.63
CA ARG A 134 14.26 -1.37 -5.05
C ARG A 134 14.04 -1.29 -6.56
N GLN A 135 13.58 -2.38 -7.15
CA GLN A 135 13.24 -2.46 -8.57
C GLN A 135 11.73 -2.51 -8.79
N ALA A 136 10.99 -3.05 -7.82
CA ALA A 136 9.54 -3.14 -7.93
C ALA A 136 8.88 -1.74 -7.85
N PRO A 137 7.79 -1.50 -8.62
CA PRO A 137 7.20 -0.18 -8.73
C PRO A 137 6.56 0.28 -7.42
N SER A 138 6.70 1.57 -7.12
CA SER A 138 6.04 2.24 -5.99
C SER A 138 4.97 3.20 -6.50
N LEU A 139 3.73 3.02 -6.05
CA LEU A 139 2.62 3.94 -6.29
C LEU A 139 2.50 4.90 -5.10
N VAL A 140 2.96 6.14 -5.29
CA VAL A 140 2.88 7.19 -4.27
C VAL A 140 1.51 7.86 -4.33
N ASN A 141 0.77 7.83 -3.22
CA ASN A 141 -0.54 8.44 -3.11
C ASN A 141 -0.47 9.86 -2.54
N VAL A 142 -1.03 10.82 -3.29
CA VAL A 142 -1.25 12.21 -2.86
C VAL A 142 -2.74 12.49 -2.86
N SER A 143 -3.28 12.88 -1.69
CA SER A 143 -4.72 13.17 -1.53
C SER A 143 -4.95 14.64 -1.16
N ARG A 144 -4.75 15.01 0.11
CA ARG A 144 -5.03 16.36 0.60
C ARG A 144 -4.22 17.46 -0.11
N GLY A 145 -3.00 17.14 -0.52
CA GLY A 145 -2.14 18.05 -1.29
C GLY A 145 -2.67 18.41 -2.68
N ILE A 146 -3.70 17.71 -3.17
CA ILE A 146 -4.39 18.02 -4.44
C ILE A 146 -5.81 18.51 -4.14
N LEU A 147 -6.60 17.70 -3.42
CA LEU A 147 -8.05 17.93 -3.24
C LEU A 147 -8.37 19.11 -2.32
N TYR A 148 -7.51 19.39 -1.35
CA TYR A 148 -7.73 20.41 -0.31
C TYR A 148 -6.58 21.42 -0.23
N SER A 149 -5.78 21.51 -1.29
CA SER A 149 -4.67 22.46 -1.34
C SER A 149 -5.18 23.85 -1.66
N ASP A 150 -4.80 24.82 -0.83
CA ASP A 150 -5.05 26.26 -1.03
C ASP A 150 -4.16 26.87 -2.13
N ALA A 151 -3.22 26.10 -2.69
CA ALA A 151 -2.40 26.55 -3.80
C ALA A 151 -3.30 26.92 -5.00
N PRO A 152 -2.94 27.96 -5.78
CA PRO A 152 -3.69 28.31 -6.99
C PRO A 152 -3.61 27.19 -8.05
N GLY A 153 -4.53 27.21 -9.00
CA GLY A 153 -4.60 26.24 -10.11
C GLY A 153 -5.67 25.17 -9.95
N SER A 154 -5.96 24.50 -11.06
CA SER A 154 -6.88 23.37 -11.18
C SER A 154 -6.33 22.10 -10.53
N PHE A 155 -7.20 21.11 -10.28
CA PHE A 155 -6.77 19.80 -9.78
C PHE A 155 -5.78 19.10 -10.73
N ALA A 156 -5.92 19.31 -12.04
CA ALA A 156 -5.00 18.73 -13.03
C ALA A 156 -3.60 19.34 -12.92
N GLU A 157 -3.49 20.66 -12.77
CA GLU A 157 -2.19 21.34 -12.59
C GLU A 157 -1.53 20.94 -11.27
N LYS A 158 -2.30 20.85 -10.18
CA LYS A 158 -1.80 20.37 -8.88
C LYS A 158 -1.31 18.92 -8.96
N ALA A 159 -2.04 18.05 -9.64
CA ALA A 159 -1.62 16.66 -9.84
C ALA A 159 -0.35 16.54 -10.71
N ALA A 160 -0.21 17.39 -11.73
CA ALA A 160 0.98 17.45 -12.57
C ALA A 160 2.22 17.91 -11.78
N ASP A 161 2.09 18.95 -10.94
CA ASP A 161 3.16 19.41 -10.05
C ASP A 161 3.61 18.30 -9.08
N TRP A 162 2.68 17.58 -8.46
CA TRP A 162 3.02 16.44 -7.61
C TRP A 162 3.71 15.30 -8.38
N ARG A 163 3.24 14.97 -9.59
CA ARG A 163 3.90 13.99 -10.46
C ARG A 163 5.36 14.38 -10.71
N ASP A 164 5.60 15.64 -11.06
CA ASP A 164 6.93 16.12 -11.42
C ASP A 164 7.87 16.14 -10.20
N ARG A 165 7.35 16.50 -9.02
CA ARG A 165 8.10 16.41 -7.75
C ARG A 165 8.46 14.97 -7.41
N ILE A 166 7.51 14.04 -7.53
CA ILE A 166 7.77 12.61 -7.28
C ILE A 166 8.83 12.08 -8.24
N ALA A 167 8.72 12.38 -9.53
CA ALA A 167 9.71 11.97 -10.52
C ALA A 167 11.10 12.56 -10.22
N ALA A 168 11.18 13.86 -9.91
CA ALA A 168 12.45 14.49 -9.55
C ALA A 168 13.08 13.90 -8.28
N SER A 169 12.28 13.47 -7.30
CA SER A 169 12.79 12.85 -6.08
C SER A 169 13.25 11.41 -6.26
N LEU A 170 12.59 10.63 -7.11
CA LEU A 170 12.88 9.20 -7.28
C LEU A 170 13.93 8.90 -8.37
N GLY A 171 14.26 9.88 -9.21
CA GLY A 171 15.19 9.72 -10.34
C GLY A 171 14.52 9.06 -11.55
#